data_AF-H1LJA1-F1
#
_entry.id   AF-H1LJA1-F1
#
_cell.length_a   1.000
_cell.length_b   1.000
_cell.length_c   1.000
_cell.angle_alpha   90.00
_cell.angle_beta   90.00
_cell.angle_gamma   90.00
#
_symmetry.space_group_name_H-M   'P 1'
#
loop_
_entity.id
_entity.type
_entity.pdbx_description
1 polymer ?
#
loop_
_entity_poly.entity_id
_entity_poly.type
_entity_poly.pdbx_seq_one_letter_code
_entity_poly.pdbx_strand_id
1 'polypeptide(L)'
;MIFDPVKDLADQKYDGIFVYHHWEGLMARLSDENEDYHFYYVKDYVPEFDYYTPVLAANTHFLGEHGDVARRFLKATRKGFMFAERFPEAAAQILMRYVPDRRLQESLVLASQSEISQHYRMPNSLWGVIDKSRWEKFYVWLNRQKMGKMIPNDIGFTNRYLDI
;
A
#
# COMPACT_ATOMS: atom_id res chain seq x y z
N MET A 1 22.56 -7.82 -7.73
CA MET A 1 21.41 -8.54 -8.31
C MET A 1 20.20 -7.65 -8.12
N ILE A 2 19.53 -7.27 -9.21
CA ILE A 2 18.30 -6.47 -9.15
C ILE A 2 17.18 -7.49 -9.24
N PHE A 3 16.30 -7.49 -8.24
CA PHE A 3 15.07 -8.28 -8.30
C PHE A 3 14.18 -7.71 -9.42
N ASP A 4 13.84 -8.55 -10.39
CA ASP A 4 12.91 -8.23 -11.47
C ASP A 4 11.81 -9.29 -11.45
N PRO A 5 10.65 -9.00 -10.83
CA PRO A 5 9.63 -10.01 -10.57
C PRO A 5 9.03 -10.59 -11.86
N VAL A 6 8.95 -9.79 -12.93
CA VAL A 6 8.38 -10.22 -14.21
C VAL A 6 9.36 -11.18 -14.89
N LYS A 7 10.64 -10.78 -14.98
CA LYS A 7 11.66 -11.62 -15.57
C LYS A 7 11.93 -12.89 -14.76
N ASP A 8 11.94 -12.80 -13.43
CA ASP A 8 12.21 -13.96 -12.57
C ASP A 8 11.08 -15.01 -12.66
N LEU A 9 9.83 -14.59 -12.89
CA LEU A 9 8.72 -15.49 -13.22
C LEU A 9 8.89 -16.13 -14.60
N ALA A 10 9.20 -15.34 -15.63
CA ALA A 10 9.41 -15.84 -17.00
C ALA A 10 10.59 -16.81 -17.11
N ASP A 11 11.68 -16.53 -16.37
CA ASP A 11 12.84 -17.41 -16.24
C ASP A 11 12.54 -18.66 -15.37
N GLN A 12 11.31 -18.84 -14.89
CA GLN A 12 10.85 -19.96 -14.05
C GLN A 12 11.67 -20.15 -12.77
N LYS A 13 12.12 -19.05 -12.15
CA LYS A 13 12.82 -19.11 -10.85
C LYS A 13 11.84 -19.34 -9.70
N TYR A 14 10.58 -18.96 -9.90
CA TYR A 14 9.48 -19.09 -8.95
C TYR A 14 8.19 -19.42 -9.70
N ASP A 15 7.26 -20.14 -9.06
CA ASP A 15 5.93 -20.41 -9.61
C ASP A 15 4.92 -19.28 -9.32
N GLY A 16 5.28 -18.34 -8.44
CA GLY A 16 4.43 -17.23 -8.04
C GLY A 16 5.17 -16.26 -7.11
N ILE A 17 4.80 -14.98 -7.16
CA ILE A 17 5.40 -13.91 -6.36
C ILE A 17 4.29 -13.09 -5.71
N PHE A 18 4.45 -12.73 -4.43
CA PHE A 18 3.54 -11.84 -3.74
C PHE A 18 3.93 -10.37 -3.99
N VAL A 19 3.03 -9.60 -4.60
CA VAL A 19 3.34 -8.28 -5.18
C VAL A 19 2.21 -7.26 -4.96
N TYR A 20 2.46 -5.99 -5.32
CA TYR A 20 1.41 -4.98 -5.45
C TYR A 20 0.89 -4.93 -6.88
N HIS A 21 -0.44 -5.08 -7.04
CA HIS A 21 -1.07 -5.07 -8.37
C HIS A 21 -0.73 -3.82 -9.18
N HIS A 22 -0.92 -2.64 -8.57
CA HIS A 22 -0.66 -1.35 -9.20
C HIS A 22 0.83 -1.03 -9.36
N TRP A 23 1.73 -1.99 -9.11
CA TRP A 23 3.16 -1.86 -9.40
C TRP A 23 3.63 -3.03 -10.26
N GLU A 24 3.95 -4.18 -9.67
CA GLU A 24 4.45 -5.34 -10.43
C GLU A 24 3.39 -5.93 -11.37
N GLY A 25 2.10 -5.86 -11.02
CA GLY A 25 1.02 -6.27 -11.93
C GLY A 25 0.97 -5.41 -13.20
N LEU A 26 1.25 -4.11 -13.07
CA LEU A 26 1.40 -3.21 -14.22
C LEU A 26 2.73 -3.40 -14.94
N MET A 27 3.82 -3.71 -14.23
CA MET A 27 5.08 -4.09 -14.86
C MET A 27 4.86 -5.30 -15.79
N ALA A 28 4.16 -6.33 -15.31
CA ALA A 28 3.84 -7.50 -16.10
C ALA A 28 2.95 -7.15 -17.31
N ARG A 29 1.90 -6.34 -17.13
CA ARG A 29 1.01 -5.89 -18.21
C ARG A 29 1.71 -5.06 -19.28
N LEU A 30 2.69 -4.25 -18.88
CA LEU A 30 3.45 -3.37 -19.78
C LEU A 30 4.71 -4.04 -20.35
N SER A 31 5.00 -5.28 -19.95
CA SER A 31 6.15 -6.03 -20.40
C SER A 31 5.94 -6.52 -21.84
N ASP A 32 7.03 -6.58 -22.60
CA ASP A 32 7.06 -7.26 -23.90
C ASP A 32 7.27 -8.78 -23.76
N GLU A 33 7.43 -9.28 -22.53
CA GLU A 33 7.47 -10.71 -22.24
C GLU A 33 6.10 -11.32 -22.58
N ASN A 34 6.10 -12.24 -23.55
CA ASN A 34 4.90 -12.73 -24.23
C ASN A 34 4.18 -13.82 -23.41
N GLU A 35 4.02 -13.59 -22.11
CA GLU A 35 3.47 -14.54 -21.15
C GLU A 35 2.12 -14.09 -20.61
N ASP A 36 1.20 -15.04 -20.45
CA ASP A 36 -0.09 -14.79 -19.82
C ASP A 36 0.10 -14.79 -18.29
N TYR A 37 0.08 -13.59 -17.70
CA TYR A 37 0.21 -13.43 -16.25
C TYR A 37 -1.15 -13.47 -15.57
N HIS A 38 -1.30 -14.37 -14.59
CA HIS A 38 -2.47 -14.40 -13.73
C HIS A 38 -2.21 -13.66 -12.41
N PHE A 39 -3.10 -12.73 -12.08
CA PHE A 39 -3.07 -12.02 -10.81
C PHE A 39 -4.24 -12.46 -9.92
N TYR A 40 -3.92 -12.85 -8.69
CA TYR A 40 -4.88 -13.31 -7.71
C TYR A 40 -4.85 -12.39 -6.48
N TYR A 41 -5.97 -11.72 -6.20
CA TYR A 41 -6.10 -10.96 -4.96
C TYR A 41 -6.26 -11.92 -3.79
N VAL A 42 -5.33 -11.86 -2.83
CA VAL A 42 -5.37 -12.76 -1.65
C VAL A 42 -6.67 -12.62 -0.87
N LYS A 43 -7.23 -11.41 -0.80
CA LYS A 43 -8.53 -11.13 -0.15
C LYS A 43 -9.72 -11.87 -0.77
N ASP A 44 -9.63 -12.30 -2.02
CA ASP A 44 -10.72 -13.02 -2.70
C ASP A 44 -10.76 -14.50 -2.27
N TYR A 45 -9.67 -15.01 -1.67
CA TYR A 45 -9.57 -16.37 -1.13
C TYR A 45 -9.60 -16.40 0.40
N VAL A 46 -9.05 -15.38 1.04
CA VAL A 46 -9.07 -15.21 2.50
C VAL A 46 -9.62 -13.82 2.83
N PRO A 47 -10.94 -13.67 3.09
CA PRO A 47 -11.57 -12.37 3.28
C PRO A 47 -10.95 -11.52 4.40
N GLU A 48 -10.36 -12.14 5.43
CA GLU A 48 -9.63 -11.44 6.49
C GLU A 48 -8.33 -10.78 6.03
N PHE A 49 -7.88 -11.08 4.80
CA PHE A 49 -6.68 -10.50 4.19
C PHE A 49 -6.96 -9.23 3.41
N ASP A 50 -8.21 -8.74 3.42
CA ASP A 50 -8.52 -7.36 3.09
C ASP A 50 -8.08 -6.41 4.22
N TYR A 51 -6.79 -6.44 4.60
CA TYR A 51 -6.20 -5.54 5.58
C TYR A 51 -5.65 -4.27 4.91
N TYR A 52 -5.12 -3.35 5.70
CA TYR A 52 -4.49 -2.13 5.20
C TYR A 52 -3.01 -2.39 4.87
N THR A 53 -2.60 -2.15 3.64
CA THR A 53 -1.19 -2.19 3.23
C THR A 53 -0.93 -1.26 2.04
N PRO A 54 0.15 -0.46 2.05
CA PRO A 54 1.03 -0.21 3.21
C PRO A 54 0.34 0.66 4.29
N VAL A 55 0.98 0.78 5.46
CA VAL A 55 0.56 1.69 6.54
C VAL A 55 1.70 2.60 6.99
N LEU A 56 1.34 3.76 7.54
CA LEU A 56 2.28 4.60 8.28
C LEU A 56 2.37 4.11 9.72
N ALA A 57 3.58 3.84 10.19
CA ALA A 57 3.86 3.39 11.55
C ALA A 57 4.68 4.43 12.31
N ALA A 58 4.42 4.54 13.61
CA ALA A 58 5.20 5.37 14.53
C ALA A 58 5.27 4.69 15.90
N ASN A 59 6.34 4.97 16.64
CA ASN A 59 6.52 4.42 17.98
C ASN A 59 5.55 5.07 19.00
N THR A 60 4.99 4.27 19.91
CA THR A 60 4.02 4.74 20.93
C THR A 60 4.58 5.84 21.84
N HIS A 61 5.85 5.75 22.23
CA HIS A 61 6.52 6.76 23.05
C HIS A 61 6.63 8.10 22.29
N PHE A 62 7.11 8.05 21.05
CA PHE A 62 7.15 9.24 20.19
C PHE A 62 5.78 9.88 20.01
N LEU A 63 4.74 9.08 19.77
CA LEU A 63 3.37 9.60 19.63
C LEU A 63 2.84 10.25 20.91
N GLY A 64 3.22 9.71 22.08
CA GLY A 64 2.88 10.27 23.39
C GLY A 64 3.56 11.61 23.67
N GLU A 65 4.86 11.71 23.38
CA GLU A 65 5.67 12.91 23.67
C GLU A 65 5.57 14.00 22.59
N HIS A 66 5.40 13.59 21.33
CA HIS A 66 5.46 14.46 20.15
C HIS A 66 4.20 14.34 19.27
N GLY A 67 3.03 14.17 19.91
CA GLY A 67 1.76 14.00 19.21
C GLY A 67 1.37 15.19 18.31
N ASP A 68 1.83 16.40 18.62
CA ASP A 68 1.65 17.58 17.77
C ASP A 68 2.47 17.50 16.47
N VAL A 69 3.69 16.96 16.53
CA VAL A 69 4.53 16.68 15.35
C VAL A 69 3.83 15.66 14.47
N ALA A 70 3.31 14.58 15.06
CA ALA A 70 2.56 13.54 14.34
C ALA A 70 1.33 14.12 13.62
N ARG A 71 0.53 14.97 14.29
CA ARG A 71 -0.60 15.68 13.67
C ARG A 71 -0.17 16.54 12.49
N ARG A 72 0.86 17.37 12.66
CA ARG A 72 1.38 18.22 11.57
C ARG A 72 1.87 17.40 10.39
N PHE A 73 2.60 16.32 10.65
CA PHE A 73 3.06 15.39 9.63
C PHE A 73 1.88 14.80 8.85
N LEU A 74 0.91 14.19 9.53
CA LEU A 74 -0.26 13.58 8.89
C LEU A 74 -1.10 14.60 8.13
N LYS A 75 -1.23 15.84 8.62
CA LYS A 75 -1.91 16.92 7.89
C LYS A 75 -1.19 17.29 6.59
N ALA A 76 0.14 17.33 6.59
CA ALA A 76 0.93 17.57 5.38
C ALA A 76 0.84 16.38 4.42
N THR A 77 1.00 15.16 4.91
CA THR A 77 0.90 13.92 4.13
C THR A 77 -0.48 13.78 3.49
N ARG A 78 -1.56 14.06 4.23
CA ARG A 78 -2.93 14.10 3.70
C ARG A 78 -3.05 15.05 2.51
N LYS A 79 -2.48 16.26 2.59
CA LYS A 79 -2.49 17.20 1.46
C LYS A 79 -1.78 16.62 0.24
N GLY A 80 -0.66 15.93 0.45
CA GLY A 80 0.08 15.25 -0.62
C GLY A 80 -0.75 14.17 -1.32
N PHE A 81 -1.39 13.28 -0.56
CA PHE A 81 -2.25 12.24 -1.14
C PHE A 81 -3.50 12.82 -1.82
N MET A 82 -4.12 13.85 -1.23
CA MET A 82 -5.26 14.52 -1.88
C MET A 82 -4.84 15.23 -3.18
N PHE A 83 -3.63 15.78 -3.25
CA PHE A 83 -3.06 16.30 -4.49
C PHE A 83 -2.84 15.18 -5.50
N ALA A 84 -2.27 14.05 -5.07
CA ALA A 84 -1.99 12.91 -5.92
C ALA A 84 -3.24 12.19 -6.44
N GLU A 85 -4.34 12.20 -5.67
CA GLU A 85 -5.68 11.78 -6.09
C GLU A 85 -6.22 12.69 -7.20
N ARG A 86 -6.08 14.01 -7.05
CA ARG A 86 -6.64 15.00 -7.97
C ARG A 86 -5.81 15.22 -9.24
N PHE A 87 -4.49 15.07 -9.14
CA PHE A 87 -3.53 15.36 -10.20
C PHE A 87 -2.52 14.20 -10.33
N PRO A 88 -2.96 13.01 -10.75
CA PRO A 88 -2.12 11.80 -10.76
C PRO A 88 -0.86 11.97 -11.62
N GLU A 89 -0.98 12.51 -12.83
CA GLU A 89 0.17 12.74 -13.72
C GLU A 89 1.21 13.68 -13.09
N ALA A 90 0.77 14.80 -12.52
CA ALA A 90 1.67 15.74 -11.85
C ALA A 90 2.36 15.11 -10.63
N ALA A 91 1.65 14.27 -9.87
CA ALA A 91 2.24 13.54 -8.74
C ALA A 91 3.28 12.50 -9.19
N ALA A 92 3.02 11.78 -10.28
CA ALA A 92 3.99 10.88 -10.91
C ALA A 92 5.26 11.62 -11.35
N GLN A 93 5.11 12.78 -12.00
CA GLN A 93 6.25 13.61 -12.40
C GLN A 93 7.06 14.11 -11.19
N ILE A 94 6.40 14.45 -10.08
CA ILE A 94 7.09 14.81 -8.83
C ILE A 94 7.93 13.63 -8.33
N LEU A 95 7.37 12.41 -8.30
CA LEU A 95 8.11 11.22 -7.86
C LEU A 95 9.38 11.01 -8.72
N MET A 96 9.24 10.98 -10.04
CA MET A 96 10.36 10.76 -10.96
C MET A 96 11.43 11.86 -10.86
N ARG A 97 11.02 13.10 -10.61
CA ARG A 97 11.95 14.22 -10.43
C ARG A 97 12.82 14.08 -9.18
N TYR A 98 12.21 13.69 -8.05
CA TYR A 98 12.90 13.66 -6.76
C TYR A 98 13.54 12.30 -6.44
N VAL A 99 13.11 11.24 -7.12
CA VAL A 99 13.67 9.90 -6.96
C VAL A 99 14.17 9.43 -8.33
N PRO A 100 15.37 9.84 -8.76
CA PRO A 100 15.94 9.40 -10.02
C PRO A 100 16.42 7.94 -9.88
N ASP A 101 15.53 6.99 -10.13
CA ASP A 101 15.81 5.55 -10.10
C ASP A 101 15.42 4.92 -11.44
N ARG A 102 16.32 4.14 -12.03
CA ARG A 102 16.09 3.44 -13.31
C ARG A 102 14.90 2.46 -13.29
N ARG A 103 14.40 2.09 -12.11
CA ARG A 103 13.21 1.25 -11.94
C ARG A 103 11.91 2.06 -12.09
N LEU A 104 11.98 3.38 -11.98
CA LEU A 104 10.84 4.29 -12.16
C LEU A 104 10.70 4.68 -13.64
N GLN A 105 10.37 3.69 -14.46
CA GLN A 105 10.09 3.91 -15.89
C GLN A 105 8.83 4.78 -16.04
N GLU A 106 8.88 5.80 -16.90
CA GLU A 106 7.83 6.81 -17.00
C GLU A 106 6.44 6.22 -17.28
N SER A 107 6.35 5.29 -18.23
CA SER A 107 5.10 4.59 -18.55
C SER A 107 4.52 3.84 -17.36
N LEU A 108 5.36 3.16 -16.58
CA LEU A 108 4.96 2.43 -15.37
C LEU A 108 4.47 3.39 -14.28
N VAL A 109 5.23 4.46 -13.99
CA VAL A 109 4.90 5.41 -12.92
C VAL A 109 3.58 6.12 -13.24
N LEU A 110 3.39 6.54 -14.49
CA LEU A 110 2.16 7.18 -14.95
C LEU A 110 0.95 6.24 -14.86
N ALA A 111 1.09 5.01 -15.37
CA ALA A 111 0.02 4.01 -15.31
C ALA A 111 -0.34 3.66 -13.86
N SER A 112 0.68 3.38 -13.02
CA SER A 112 0.51 3.09 -11.60
C SER A 112 -0.22 4.21 -10.88
N GLN A 113 0.25 5.44 -11.05
CA GLN A 113 -0.33 6.58 -10.36
C GLN A 113 -1.77 6.88 -10.82
N SER A 114 -2.10 6.65 -12.09
CA SER A 114 -3.45 6.81 -12.63
C SER A 114 -4.45 5.79 -12.07
N GLU A 115 -4.01 4.54 -11.81
CA GLU A 115 -4.87 3.51 -11.22
C GLU A 115 -4.95 3.67 -9.70
N ILE A 116 -3.79 3.72 -9.02
CA ILE A 116 -3.73 3.72 -7.55
C ILE A 116 -4.32 5.00 -6.92
N SER A 117 -4.36 6.12 -7.66
CA SER A 117 -4.96 7.36 -7.17
C SER A 117 -6.43 7.20 -6.76
N GLN A 118 -7.13 6.23 -7.34
CA GLN A 118 -8.52 5.92 -7.04
C GLN A 118 -8.70 5.13 -5.73
N HIS A 119 -7.59 4.65 -5.15
CA HIS A 119 -7.57 3.75 -4.00
C HIS A 119 -6.94 4.36 -2.74
N TYR A 120 -6.52 5.64 -2.76
CA TYR A 120 -5.88 6.27 -1.62
C TYR A 120 -6.79 6.46 -0.40
N ARG A 121 -8.10 6.44 -0.59
CA ARG A 121 -9.10 6.50 0.49
C ARG A 121 -10.37 5.78 0.07
N MET A 122 -11.18 5.41 1.06
CA MET A 122 -12.52 4.90 0.77
C MET A 122 -13.41 6.03 0.21
N PRO A 123 -14.40 5.70 -0.63
CA PRO A 123 -15.37 6.69 -1.08
C PRO A 123 -16.01 7.42 0.10
N ASN A 124 -16.09 8.75 0.01
CA ASN A 124 -16.64 9.62 1.04
C ASN A 124 -15.94 9.55 2.43
N SER A 125 -14.72 9.00 2.51
CA SER A 125 -13.93 8.98 3.74
C SER A 125 -12.84 10.06 3.75
N LEU A 126 -12.36 10.38 4.95
CA LEU A 126 -11.10 11.07 5.11
C LEU A 126 -9.96 10.11 4.78
N TRP A 127 -8.92 10.63 4.12
CA TRP A 127 -7.70 9.87 3.85
C TRP A 127 -7.02 9.46 5.16
N GLY A 128 -6.46 8.25 5.17
CA GLY A 128 -5.68 7.72 6.29
C GLY A 128 -6.49 7.13 7.46
N VAL A 129 -7.83 7.25 7.45
CA VAL A 129 -8.68 6.64 8.47
C VAL A 129 -8.63 5.12 8.36
N ILE A 130 -8.28 4.47 9.48
CA ILE A 130 -8.32 3.01 9.61
C ILE A 130 -9.66 2.62 10.24
N ASP A 131 -10.41 1.74 9.57
CA ASP A 131 -11.61 1.10 10.09
C ASP A 131 -11.22 0.00 11.08
N LYS A 132 -11.76 0.10 12.30
CA LYS A 132 -11.47 -0.82 13.40
C LYS A 132 -11.84 -2.26 13.03
N SER A 133 -13.05 -2.47 12.52
CA SER A 133 -13.57 -3.80 12.22
C SER A 133 -12.74 -4.49 11.14
N ARG A 134 -12.32 -3.74 10.11
CA ARG A 134 -11.42 -4.23 9.05
C ARG A 134 -10.04 -4.57 9.60
N TRP A 135 -9.45 -3.72 10.45
CA TRP A 135 -8.15 -3.98 11.09
C TRP A 135 -8.16 -5.27 11.93
N GLU A 136 -9.22 -5.46 12.74
CA GLU A 136 -9.31 -6.57 13.68
C GLU A 136 -9.50 -7.93 13.00
N LYS A 137 -10.08 -7.98 11.79
CA LYS A 137 -10.27 -9.25 11.04
C LYS A 137 -8.98 -10.05 10.93
N PHE A 138 -7.86 -9.39 10.63
CA PHE A 138 -6.58 -10.07 10.47
C PHE A 138 -6.06 -10.65 11.80
N TYR A 139 -6.22 -9.94 12.92
CA TYR A 139 -5.83 -10.45 14.24
C TYR A 139 -6.70 -11.61 14.69
N VAL A 140 -8.01 -11.54 14.43
CA VAL A 140 -8.94 -12.64 14.67
C VAL A 140 -8.52 -13.87 13.87
N TRP A 141 -8.18 -13.70 12.59
CA TRP A 141 -7.68 -14.78 11.75
C TRP A 141 -6.37 -15.37 12.29
N LEU A 142 -5.36 -14.55 12.61
CA LEU A 142 -4.08 -15.00 13.17
C LEU A 142 -4.24 -15.82 14.46
N ASN A 143 -5.08 -15.32 15.37
CA ASN A 143 -5.39 -16.00 16.62
C ASN A 143 -6.06 -17.36 16.38
N ARG A 144 -7.00 -17.45 15.41
CA ARG A 144 -7.63 -18.72 15.02
C ARG A 144 -6.62 -19.71 14.44
N GLN A 145 -5.65 -19.23 13.66
CA GLN A 145 -4.56 -20.06 13.15
C GLN A 145 -3.54 -20.45 14.22
N LYS A 146 -3.66 -19.93 15.45
CA LYS A 146 -2.70 -20.13 16.55
C LYS A 146 -1.27 -19.73 16.14
N MET A 147 -1.15 -18.72 15.29
CA MET A 147 0.13 -18.20 14.83
C MET A 147 0.62 -17.11 15.78
N GLY A 148 1.58 -17.47 16.63
CA GLY A 148 2.18 -16.56 17.59
C GLY A 148 1.37 -16.40 18.88
N LYS A 149 1.65 -15.32 19.63
CA LYS A 149 0.93 -14.99 20.85
C LYS A 149 -0.44 -14.41 20.53
N MET A 150 -1.42 -14.67 21.39
CA MET A 150 -2.75 -14.09 21.24
C MET A 150 -2.67 -12.57 21.17
N ILE A 151 -3.24 -12.00 20.10
CA ILE A 151 -3.28 -10.56 19.84
C ILE A 151 -4.67 -10.06 20.30
N PRO A 152 -4.74 -9.15 21.29
CA PRO A 152 -6.01 -8.52 21.67
C PRO A 152 -6.64 -7.74 20.50
N ASN A 153 -7.95 -7.52 20.60
CA ASN A 153 -8.63 -6.51 19.80
C ASN A 153 -8.20 -5.10 20.26
N ASP A 154 -8.58 -4.06 19.50
CA ASP A 154 -8.34 -2.66 19.89
C ASP A 154 -6.86 -2.21 20.00
N ILE A 155 -5.93 -2.92 19.35
CA ILE A 155 -4.51 -2.55 19.33
C ILE A 155 -3.97 -2.42 17.90
N GLY A 156 -2.78 -1.84 17.78
CA GLY A 156 -2.01 -1.83 16.53
C GLY A 156 -2.30 -0.65 15.59
N PHE A 157 -3.36 0.14 15.84
CA PHE A 157 -3.63 1.38 15.10
C PHE A 157 -4.20 2.48 15.98
N THR A 158 -4.18 3.72 15.50
CA THR A 158 -4.91 4.84 16.12
C THR A 158 -5.23 5.92 15.10
N ASN A 159 -6.46 6.46 15.16
CA ASN A 159 -6.90 7.58 14.33
C ASN A 159 -6.74 8.95 15.03
N ARG A 160 -6.23 8.98 16.28
CA ARG A 160 -6.19 10.18 17.14
C ARG A 160 -5.42 11.35 16.53
N TYR A 161 -4.45 11.09 15.66
CA TYR A 161 -3.55 12.11 15.12
C TYR A 161 -3.99 12.62 13.73
N LEU A 162 -5.16 12.22 13.22
CA LEU A 162 -5.68 12.64 11.91
C LEU A 162 -6.47 13.94 11.93
N ASP A 163 -6.65 14.58 13.11
CA ASP A 163 -7.46 15.79 13.31
C ASP A 163 -8.85 15.67 12.65
N ILE A 164 -9.57 14.62 13.04
CA ILE A 164 -10.92 14.25 12.57
C ILE A 164 -11.98 14.94 13.41
#